data_AF-A0A3B9ZKN9-F1
#
_entry.id   AF-A0A3B9ZKN9-F1
#
_cell.length_a   1.000
_cell.length_b   1.000
_cell.length_c   1.000
_cell.angle_alpha   90.00
_cell.angle_beta   90.00
_cell.angle_gamma   90.00
#
_symmetry.space_group_name_H-M   'P 1'
#
loop_
_entity.id
_entity.type
_entity.pdbx_description
1 polymer ?
#
loop_
_entity_poly.entity_id
_entity_poly.type
_entity_poly.pdbx_seq_one_letter_code
_entity_poly.pdbx_strand_id
1 'polypeptide(L)'
;MRRRKEHRAWFSIANRFQRKILTLVFLSTVVPMIIAVVCLYYLTFSIVASEIGIPEAIGYALIPAAKRTAGIAIVGFLVSVVFIWMWAWEVSHRLVGPLDRLCRELDERIAGKKKGYIYFRKKDYLAMLVGRINALLDRLK
;
A
#
# COMPACT_ATOMS: atom_id res chain seq x y z
N MET A 1 26.22 20.85 -13.95
CA MET A 1 25.33 20.88 -12.76
C MET A 1 23.85 20.58 -13.02
N ARG A 2 23.29 20.73 -14.25
CA ARG A 2 21.86 20.45 -14.56
C ARG A 2 21.42 18.98 -14.33
N ARG A 3 22.24 17.98 -14.71
CA ARG A 3 21.93 16.54 -14.59
C ARG A 3 21.61 16.05 -13.15
N ARG A 4 22.20 16.67 -12.12
CA ARG A 4 21.93 16.29 -10.71
C ARG A 4 20.55 16.77 -10.22
N LYS A 5 20.00 17.84 -10.80
CA LYS A 5 18.68 18.36 -10.40
C LYS A 5 17.54 17.52 -10.99
N GLU A 6 17.66 17.07 -12.24
CA GLU A 6 16.66 16.22 -12.90
C GLU A 6 16.56 14.82 -12.25
N HIS A 7 17.69 14.19 -11.95
CA HIS A 7 17.70 12.91 -11.22
C HIS A 7 17.06 13.00 -9.82
N ARG A 8 17.27 14.12 -9.11
CA ARG A 8 16.60 14.34 -7.81
C ARG A 8 15.10 14.57 -7.96
N ALA A 9 14.66 15.22 -9.04
CA ALA A 9 13.25 15.46 -9.29
C ALA A 9 12.48 14.16 -9.59
N TRP A 10 13.06 13.27 -10.39
CA TRP A 10 12.48 11.95 -10.70
C TRP A 10 12.39 11.06 -9.47
N PHE A 11 13.47 10.96 -8.69
CA PHE A 11 13.44 10.24 -7.42
C PHE A 11 12.36 10.79 -6.46
N SER A 12 12.13 12.11 -6.49
CA SER A 12 11.04 12.74 -5.74
C SER A 12 9.64 12.42 -6.30
N ILE A 13 9.47 12.24 -7.60
CA ILE A 13 8.20 11.81 -8.22
C ILE A 13 7.90 10.35 -7.90
N ALA A 14 8.88 9.47 -8.07
CA ALA A 14 8.82 8.06 -7.71
C ALA A 14 8.44 7.90 -6.23
N ASN A 15 9.13 8.63 -5.34
CA ASN A 15 8.84 8.63 -3.91
C ASN A 15 7.44 9.22 -3.59
N ARG A 16 6.98 10.25 -4.33
CA ARG A 16 5.61 10.76 -4.20
C ARG A 16 4.55 9.73 -4.62
N PHE A 17 4.79 8.98 -5.69
CA PHE A 17 3.87 7.94 -6.16
C PHE A 17 3.83 6.74 -5.18
N GLN A 18 4.99 6.27 -4.74
CA GLN A 18 5.11 5.26 -3.69
C GLN A 18 4.39 5.69 -2.41
N ARG A 19 4.60 6.94 -1.96
CA ARG A 19 3.91 7.46 -0.78
C ARG A 19 2.40 7.50 -0.97
N LYS A 20 1.90 7.92 -2.14
CA LYS A 20 0.45 7.89 -2.43
C LYS A 20 -0.12 6.47 -2.34
N ILE A 21 0.55 5.47 -2.92
CA ILE A 21 0.11 4.06 -2.83
C ILE A 21 0.09 3.62 -1.37
N LEU A 22 1.18 3.83 -0.64
CA LEU A 22 1.29 3.40 0.75
C LEU A 22 0.28 4.10 1.66
N THR A 23 0.09 5.42 1.51
CA THR A 23 -0.92 6.16 2.28
C THR A 23 -2.34 5.70 1.96
N LEU A 24 -2.63 5.37 0.70
CA LEU A 24 -3.93 4.85 0.31
C LEU A 24 -4.19 3.47 0.92
N VAL A 25 -3.20 2.57 0.87
CA VAL A 25 -3.29 1.23 1.50
C VAL A 25 -3.41 1.34 3.01
N PHE A 26 -2.68 2.29 3.63
CA PHE A 26 -2.79 2.56 5.06
C PHE A 26 -4.23 2.94 5.44
N LEU A 27 -4.77 3.98 4.78
CA LEU A 27 -6.11 4.49 5.04
C LEU A 27 -7.19 3.44 4.77
N SER A 28 -7.06 2.68 3.69
CA SER A 28 -7.99 1.61 3.35
C SER A 28 -7.96 0.43 4.32
N THR A 29 -6.91 0.31 5.14
CA THR A 29 -6.81 -0.74 6.16
C THR A 29 -7.28 -0.22 7.52
N VAL A 30 -6.84 0.98 7.92
CA VAL A 30 -7.10 1.55 9.24
C VAL A 30 -8.56 1.99 9.38
N VAL A 31 -9.11 2.69 8.37
CA VAL A 31 -10.47 3.26 8.46
C VAL A 31 -11.53 2.17 8.59
N PRO A 32 -11.57 1.13 7.72
CA PRO A 32 -12.57 0.05 7.87
C PRO A 32 -12.39 -0.73 9.16
N MET A 33 -11.17 -0.89 9.67
CA MET A 33 -10.96 -1.57 10.95
C MET A 33 -11.56 -0.78 12.11
N ILE A 34 -11.33 0.53 12.18
CA ILE A 34 -11.91 1.37 13.25
C ILE A 34 -13.44 1.24 13.21
N ILE A 35 -14.03 1.31 12.01
CA ILE A 35 -15.47 1.11 11.82
C ILE A 35 -15.89 -0.28 12.33
N ALA A 36 -15.17 -1.34 11.97
CA ALA A 36 -15.47 -2.70 12.39
C ALA A 36 -15.42 -2.86 13.92
N VAL A 37 -14.42 -2.29 14.59
CA VAL A 37 -14.31 -2.32 16.06
C VAL A 37 -15.49 -1.60 16.72
N VAL A 38 -15.87 -0.42 16.22
CA VAL A 38 -17.02 0.33 16.72
C VAL A 38 -18.32 -0.45 16.50
N CYS A 39 -18.53 -1.00 15.30
CA CYS A 39 -19.70 -1.82 14.99
C CYS A 39 -19.78 -3.06 15.90
N LEU A 40 -18.68 -3.78 16.10
CA LEU A 40 -18.64 -4.96 16.97
C LEU A 40 -18.90 -4.59 18.43
N TYR A 41 -18.41 -3.45 18.89
CA TYR A 41 -18.69 -2.94 20.22
C TYR A 41 -20.19 -2.69 20.42
N TYR A 42 -20.82 -1.94 19.50
CA TYR A 42 -22.26 -1.68 19.56
C TYR A 42 -23.11 -2.94 19.42
N LEU A 43 -22.71 -3.87 18.55
CA LEU A 43 -23.40 -5.15 18.37
C LEU A 43 -23.33 -5.98 19.66
N THR A 44 -22.16 -6.10 20.28
CA THR A 44 -21.97 -6.83 21.52
C THR A 44 -22.81 -6.23 22.64
N PHE A 45 -22.81 -4.89 22.75
CA PHE A 45 -23.64 -4.19 23.72
C PHE A 45 -25.13 -4.42 23.49
N SER A 46 -25.59 -4.31 22.24
CA SER A 46 -27.00 -4.52 21.86
C SER A 46 -27.47 -5.94 22.19
N ILE A 47 -26.68 -6.96 21.85
CA ILE A 47 -27.04 -8.36 22.11
C ILE A 47 -27.10 -8.62 23.61
N VAL A 48 -26.13 -8.14 24.38
CA VAL A 48 -26.15 -8.47 25.82
C VAL A 48 -27.17 -7.63 26.58
N ALA A 49 -27.45 -6.40 26.15
CA ALA A 49 -28.56 -5.63 26.70
C ALA A 49 -29.92 -6.30 26.45
N SER A 50 -30.10 -7.03 25.35
CA SER A 50 -31.33 -7.79 25.10
C SER A 50 -31.43 -9.08 25.92
N GLU A 51 -30.31 -9.72 26.25
CA GLU A 51 -30.28 -10.99 26.99
C GLU A 51 -30.32 -10.80 28.52
N ILE A 52 -29.65 -9.77 29.03
CA ILE A 52 -29.52 -9.52 30.46
C ILE A 52 -30.41 -8.33 30.82
N GLY A 53 -31.67 -8.59 31.15
CA GLY A 53 -32.64 -7.58 31.60
C GLY A 53 -32.29 -6.87 32.93
N ILE A 54 -31.08 -7.05 33.47
CA ILE A 54 -30.59 -6.48 34.74
C ILE A 54 -29.31 -5.66 34.48
N PRO A 55 -29.35 -4.33 34.63
CA PRO A 55 -28.23 -3.43 34.31
C PRO A 55 -26.92 -3.72 35.03
N GLU A 56 -26.99 -4.28 36.24
CA GLU A 56 -25.83 -4.47 37.13
C GLU A 56 -24.96 -5.66 36.71
N ALA A 57 -25.56 -6.74 36.21
CA ALA A 57 -24.82 -7.90 35.68
C ALA A 57 -24.07 -7.58 34.38
N ILE A 58 -24.57 -6.61 33.60
CA ILE A 58 -23.91 -6.09 32.39
C ILE A 58 -22.58 -5.41 32.78
N GLY A 59 -22.55 -4.60 33.84
CA GLY A 59 -21.31 -3.94 34.28
C GLY A 59 -20.21 -4.92 34.68
N TYR A 60 -20.55 -5.97 35.42
CA TYR A 60 -19.58 -6.93 35.97
C TYR A 60 -19.08 -7.97 34.98
N ALA A 61 -19.91 -8.46 34.06
CA ALA A 61 -19.50 -9.48 33.09
C ALA A 61 -19.09 -8.90 31.73
N LEU A 62 -19.77 -7.84 31.27
CA LEU A 62 -19.57 -7.31 29.93
C LEU A 62 -18.30 -6.49 29.81
N ILE A 63 -18.01 -5.63 30.79
CA ILE A 63 -16.84 -4.74 30.72
C ILE A 63 -15.53 -5.53 30.68
N PRO A 64 -15.31 -6.57 31.53
CA PRO A 64 -14.10 -7.38 31.46
C PRO A 64 -13.99 -8.19 30.17
N ALA A 65 -15.10 -8.77 29.70
CA ALA A 65 -15.14 -9.51 28.44
C ALA A 65 -14.83 -8.59 27.25
N ALA A 66 -15.47 -7.42 27.17
CA ALA A 66 -15.22 -6.41 26.15
C ALA A 66 -13.76 -5.94 26.16
N LYS A 67 -13.16 -5.71 27.34
CA LYS A 67 -11.74 -5.36 27.45
C LYS A 67 -10.82 -6.46 26.92
N ARG A 68 -11.08 -7.72 27.25
CA ARG A 68 -10.29 -8.86 26.74
C ARG A 68 -10.43 -9.01 25.22
N THR A 69 -11.65 -8.96 24.71
CA THR A 69 -11.92 -9.05 23.27
C THR A 69 -11.30 -7.88 22.51
N ALA A 70 -11.40 -6.66 23.02
CA ALA A 70 -10.75 -5.49 22.45
C ALA A 70 -9.22 -5.64 22.45
N GLY A 71 -8.63 -6.16 23.53
CA GLY A 71 -7.19 -6.44 23.60
C GLY A 71 -6.73 -7.41 22.51
N ILE A 72 -7.43 -8.54 22.34
CA ILE A 72 -7.12 -9.52 21.29
C ILE A 72 -7.31 -8.90 19.90
N ALA A 73 -8.40 -8.15 19.69
CA ALA A 73 -8.67 -7.49 18.42
C ALA A 73 -7.59 -6.45 18.05
N ILE A 74 -7.10 -5.67 19.03
CA ILE A 74 -6.02 -4.70 18.82
C ILE A 74 -4.71 -5.40 18.44
N VAL A 75 -4.34 -6.48 19.14
CA VAL A 75 -3.13 -7.24 18.79
C VAL A 75 -3.25 -7.84 17.39
N GLY A 76 -4.39 -8.49 17.08
CA GLY A 76 -4.65 -9.04 15.76
C GLY A 76 -4.63 -7.97 14.66
N PHE A 77 -5.14 -6.77 14.95
CA PHE A 77 -5.08 -5.63 14.05
C PHE A 77 -3.64 -5.17 13.79
N LEU A 78 -2.84 -4.96 14.83
CA LEU A 78 -1.45 -4.53 14.69
C LEU A 78 -0.65 -5.52 13.84
N VAL A 79 -0.83 -6.81 14.09
CA VAL A 79 -0.20 -7.87 13.29
C VAL A 79 -0.65 -7.79 11.82
N SER A 80 -1.96 -7.67 11.59
CA SER A 80 -2.52 -7.57 10.23
C SER A 80 -2.02 -6.35 9.47
N VAL A 81 -1.96 -5.18 10.13
CA VAL A 81 -1.42 -3.94 9.55
C VAL A 81 0.04 -4.11 9.17
N VAL A 82 0.85 -4.72 10.02
CA VAL A 82 2.27 -4.98 9.71
C VAL A 82 2.41 -5.88 8.47
N PHE A 83 1.64 -6.97 8.40
CA PHE A 83 1.66 -7.85 7.23
C PHE A 83 1.23 -7.13 5.95
N ILE A 84 0.10 -6.43 5.99
CA ILE A 84 -0.40 -5.65 4.84
C ILE A 84 0.62 -4.60 4.42
N TRP A 85 1.26 -3.92 5.39
CA TRP A 85 2.27 -2.90 5.12
C TRP A 85 3.51 -3.47 4.43
N MET A 86 4.03 -4.60 4.91
CA MET A 86 5.16 -5.29 4.28
C MET A 86 4.83 -5.69 2.84
N TRP A 87 3.64 -6.24 2.59
CA TRP A 87 3.18 -6.60 1.26
C TRP A 87 3.03 -5.38 0.34
N ALA A 88 2.39 -4.32 0.84
CA ALA A 88 2.20 -3.08 0.09
C ALA A 88 3.54 -2.42 -0.27
N TRP A 89 4.51 -2.45 0.66
CA TRP A 89 5.86 -1.97 0.42
C TRP A 89 6.56 -2.74 -0.69
N GLU A 90 6.54 -4.07 -0.63
CA GLU A 90 7.15 -4.93 -1.65
C GLU A 90 6.53 -4.69 -3.03
N VAL A 91 5.20 -4.65 -3.12
CA VAL A 91 4.46 -4.38 -4.36
C VAL A 91 4.81 -2.99 -4.90
N SER A 92 4.83 -1.98 -4.03
CA SER A 92 5.15 -0.61 -4.42
C SER A 92 6.58 -0.50 -4.96
N HIS A 93 7.56 -1.15 -4.31
CA HIS A 93 8.95 -1.14 -4.78
C HIS A 93 9.11 -1.80 -6.16
N ARG A 94 8.42 -2.92 -6.39
CA ARG A 94 8.39 -3.64 -7.68
C ARG A 94 7.64 -2.90 -8.79
N LEU A 95 6.88 -1.85 -8.47
CA LEU A 95 6.17 -1.02 -9.44
C LEU A 95 6.92 0.30 -9.71
N VAL A 96 7.23 1.04 -8.65
CA VAL A 96 7.80 2.39 -8.71
C VAL A 96 9.24 2.36 -9.21
N GLY A 97 10.05 1.40 -8.74
CA GLY A 97 11.46 1.30 -9.13
C GLY A 97 11.65 1.04 -10.63
N PRO A 98 10.91 0.11 -11.24
CA PRO A 98 10.93 -0.08 -12.70
C PRO A 98 10.35 1.11 -13.46
N LEU A 99 9.31 1.77 -12.93
CA LEU A 99 8.72 2.94 -13.59
C LEU A 99 9.72 4.10 -13.71
N ASP A 100 10.42 4.42 -12.62
CA ASP A 100 11.45 5.46 -12.60
C ASP A 100 12.59 5.14 -13.58
N ARG A 101 13.02 3.87 -13.62
CA ARG A 101 14.01 3.40 -14.61
C ARG A 101 13.49 3.54 -16.04
N LEU A 102 12.21 3.26 -16.29
CA LEU A 102 11.61 3.40 -17.62
C LEU A 102 11.69 4.84 -18.11
N CYS A 103 11.18 5.76 -17.29
CA CYS A 103 11.12 7.18 -17.63
C CYS A 103 12.52 7.71 -17.94
N ARG A 104 13.52 7.37 -17.11
CA ARG A 104 14.91 7.78 -17.36
C ARG A 104 15.47 7.21 -18.65
N GLU A 105 15.27 5.91 -18.92
CA GLU A 105 15.78 5.27 -20.14
C GLU A 105 15.12 5.84 -21.40
N LEU A 106 13.84 6.23 -21.33
CA LEU A 106 13.14 6.91 -22.42
C LEU A 106 13.67 8.34 -22.62
N ASP A 107 13.80 9.14 -21.56
CA ASP A 107 14.33 10.51 -21.63
C ASP A 107 15.75 10.54 -22.22
N GLU A 108 16.61 9.60 -21.83
CA GLU A 108 17.97 9.49 -22.37
C GLU A 108 18.00 9.13 -23.87
N ARG A 109 17.04 8.33 -24.35
CA ARG A 109 16.89 7.99 -25.77
C ARG A 109 16.31 9.14 -26.58
N ILE A 110 15.29 9.82 -26.05
CA ILE A 110 14.72 11.03 -26.66
C ILE A 110 15.81 12.10 -26.81
N ALA A 111 16.69 12.23 -25.81
CA ALA A 111 17.84 13.12 -25.86
C ALA A 111 19.00 12.63 -26.77
N GLY A 112 18.84 11.48 -27.46
CA GLY A 112 19.84 10.90 -28.36
C GLY A 112 21.08 10.31 -27.67
N LYS A 113 21.09 10.19 -26.34
CA LYS A 113 22.28 9.77 -25.56
C LYS A 113 22.43 8.24 -25.46
N LYS A 114 21.35 7.50 -25.67
CA LYS A 114 21.33 6.03 -25.66
C LYS A 114 20.61 5.49 -26.88
N LYS A 115 21.03 4.32 -27.35
CA LYS A 115 20.41 3.55 -28.43
C LYS A 115 20.21 2.10 -28.00
N GLY A 116 19.30 1.40 -28.66
CA GLY A 116 19.02 -0.02 -28.39
C GLY A 116 17.90 -0.26 -27.37
N TYR A 117 17.71 -1.53 -27.03
CA TYR A 117 16.59 -2.01 -26.22
C TYR A 117 16.67 -1.59 -24.75
N ILE A 118 15.50 -1.47 -24.12
CA ILE A 118 15.33 -1.29 -22.68
C ILE A 118 15.19 -2.68 -22.05
N TYR A 119 15.86 -2.92 -20.91
CA TYR A 119 15.84 -4.21 -20.22
C TYR A 119 15.43 -4.05 -18.75
N PHE A 120 14.41 -4.79 -18.32
CA PHE A 120 13.96 -4.87 -16.93
C PHE A 120 14.26 -6.23 -16.30
N ARG A 121 14.22 -6.28 -14.96
CA ARG A 121 14.39 -7.53 -14.24
C ARG A 121 13.11 -8.36 -14.40
N LYS A 122 13.23 -9.69 -14.42
CA LYS A 122 12.08 -10.61 -14.62
C LYS A 122 10.94 -10.44 -13.60
N LYS A 123 11.24 -9.94 -12.39
CA LYS A 123 10.27 -9.74 -11.31
C LYS A 123 9.63 -8.33 -11.30
N ASP A 124 10.05 -7.45 -12.21
CA ASP A 124 9.53 -6.09 -12.30
C ASP A 124 8.15 -6.10 -12.98
N TYR A 125 7.15 -5.46 -12.39
CA TYR A 125 5.77 -5.50 -12.93
C TYR A 125 5.65 -4.89 -14.34
N LEU A 126 6.55 -3.98 -14.71
CA LEU A 126 6.55 -3.31 -16.00
C LEU A 126 7.36 -4.05 -17.09
N ALA A 127 7.85 -5.26 -16.82
CA ALA A 127 8.64 -6.02 -17.80
C ALA A 127 7.87 -6.27 -19.12
N MET A 128 6.56 -6.53 -19.06
CA MET A 128 5.72 -6.71 -20.24
C MET A 128 5.60 -5.42 -21.07
N LEU A 129 5.53 -4.27 -20.40
CA LEU A 129 5.41 -2.97 -21.05
C LEU A 129 6.68 -2.62 -21.82
N VAL A 130 7.84 -2.97 -21.27
CA VAL A 130 9.14 -2.79 -21.92
C VAL A 130 9.23 -3.56 -23.23
N GLY A 131 8.69 -4.79 -23.30
CA GLY A 131 8.65 -5.54 -24.56
C GLY A 131 7.90 -4.79 -25.67
N ARG A 132 6.77 -4.15 -25.34
CA ARG A 132 5.99 -3.35 -26.29
C ARG A 132 6.71 -2.07 -26.70
N ILE A 133 7.37 -1.40 -25.75
CA ILE A 133 8.18 -0.21 -26.03
C ILE A 133 9.34 -0.55 -26.95
N ASN A 134 10.02 -1.67 -26.72
CA ASN A 134 11.10 -2.16 -27.58
C ASN A 134 10.62 -2.43 -29.01
N ALA A 135 9.45 -3.07 -29.17
CA ALA A 135 8.85 -3.28 -30.49
C ALA A 135 8.50 -1.96 -31.21
N LEU A 136 8.10 -0.91 -30.47
CA LEU A 136 7.90 0.42 -31.05
C LEU A 136 9.21 1.08 -31.47
N LEU A 137 10.26 0.96 -30.63
CA LEU A 137 11.59 1.50 -30.95
C LEU A 137 12.18 0.86 -32.20
N ASP A 138 11.89 -0.41 -32.47
CA ASP A 138 12.33 -1.08 -33.70
C ASP A 138 11.64 -0.55 -34.96
N ARG A 139 10.41 -0.04 -34.85
CA ARG A 139 9.71 0.59 -35.98
C ARG A 139 10.16 2.01 -36.28
N LEU A 140 10.84 2.66 -35.34
CA LEU A 140 11.35 4.02 -35.47
C LEU A 140 12.81 4.08 -35.96
N LYS A 141 13.47 2.92 -36.07
CA LYS A 141 14.76 2.77 -36.75
C LYS A 141 14.54 2.67 -38.25
#